data_AF-A0ABD2PS28-F1
#
_entry.id   AF-A0ABD2PS28-F1
#
_cell.length_a   1.000
_cell.length_b   1.000
_cell.length_c   1.000
_cell.angle_alpha   90.00
_cell.angle_beta   90.00
_cell.angle_gamma   90.00
#
_symmetry.space_group_name_H-M   'P 1'
#
loop_
_entity.id
_entity.type
_entity.pdbx_description
1 polymer ?
#
loop_
_entity_poly.entity_id
_entity_poly.type
_entity_poly.pdbx_seq_one_letter_code
_entity_poly.pdbx_strand_id
1 'polypeptide(L)'
;MKAESAYRVFGLVCVCLASRVSGDTAANCTYGDALGKWTIELYEFTEDRILNSDQPISTMEMNFMYPNHVINDFGLSGVWTMIYNQGFEATINNRKWLFLFWNDYFVSYDCSKTLVHWTYDHTNRQRYNFVAYKRSQIGPETETMESPRMSPELEKDVAGLPWEFDWRTPPDGGPSYVTPVRSQGSCGSCYAFVSASALESRIQIMTNRSMQPILSPQDVVNCSPFSEESCVPYKDNPKLQCSTPKTCLRYYTSDYQYIGGYYGACNEALMRLELVREGPFPVAFMVYDDFRDYEDGVYQHKSESKATTGSVFNPYQEVTHAALIVGYGYDRKLGLPYWTIKNSWGEDWGENGYGRIVRGSDELAIESMGLSFKPLL
;
A
#
# COMPACT_ATOMS: atom_id res chain seq x y z
N MET A 1 7.89 -12.19 8.22
CA MET A 1 7.11 -12.82 7.14
C MET A 1 5.69 -12.25 7.03
N LYS A 2 4.90 -12.04 8.10
CA LYS A 2 3.63 -11.26 8.02
C LYS A 2 3.79 -9.89 7.35
N ALA A 3 4.97 -9.31 7.49
CA ALA A 3 5.34 -8.02 6.91
C ALA A 3 5.70 -8.08 5.42
N GLU A 4 6.12 -9.23 4.86
CA GLU A 4 6.45 -9.33 3.42
C GLU A 4 5.24 -9.08 2.53
N SER A 5 4.05 -9.49 2.95
CA SER A 5 2.81 -9.23 2.19
C SER A 5 2.38 -7.76 2.26
N ALA A 6 2.49 -7.12 3.42
CA ALA A 6 2.16 -5.69 3.61
C ALA A 6 2.97 -4.76 2.69
N TYR A 7 4.27 -5.01 2.63
CA TYR A 7 5.20 -4.12 1.92
C TYR A 7 5.29 -4.44 0.44
N ARG A 8 4.98 -5.68 0.04
CA ARG A 8 4.75 -6.02 -1.37
C ARG A 8 3.49 -5.35 -1.89
N VAL A 9 2.41 -5.25 -1.09
CA VAL A 9 1.20 -4.50 -1.49
C VAL A 9 1.53 -3.06 -1.85
N PHE A 10 2.42 -2.39 -1.10
CA PHE A 10 2.82 -1.01 -1.42
C PHE A 10 3.94 -0.92 -2.47
N GLY A 11 4.86 -1.89 -2.47
CA GLY A 11 5.91 -2.03 -3.48
C GLY A 11 5.37 -2.35 -4.87
N LEU A 12 4.23 -3.03 -4.98
CA LEU A 12 3.57 -3.36 -6.24
C LEU A 12 2.89 -2.16 -6.94
N VAL A 13 2.94 -0.96 -6.38
CA VAL A 13 2.05 0.17 -6.76
C VAL A 13 2.83 1.40 -7.25
N CYS A 14 4.15 1.31 -7.42
CA CYS A 14 4.98 2.44 -7.82
C CYS A 14 5.86 2.11 -9.04
N VAL A 15 5.45 2.64 -10.21
CA VAL A 15 6.31 2.74 -11.40
C VAL A 15 7.40 3.78 -11.17
N CYS A 16 8.63 3.42 -11.45
CA CYS A 16 9.63 4.38 -11.91
C CYS A 16 10.16 3.91 -13.25
N LEU A 17 9.97 4.75 -14.25
CA LEU A 17 10.45 4.56 -15.61
C LEU A 17 11.98 4.66 -15.63
N ALA A 18 12.67 3.55 -15.39
CA ALA A 18 13.93 3.16 -16.05
C ALA A 18 14.54 1.91 -15.39
N SER A 19 14.42 0.76 -16.07
CA SER A 19 15.31 -0.41 -15.98
C SER A 19 15.40 -1.18 -14.64
N ARG A 20 14.46 -2.13 -14.49
CA ARG A 20 14.61 -3.44 -13.81
C ARG A 20 15.05 -3.43 -12.34
N VAL A 21 14.36 -2.65 -11.51
CA VAL A 21 13.60 -3.19 -10.38
C VAL A 21 12.24 -2.50 -10.44
N SER A 22 11.24 -3.26 -10.87
CA SER A 22 9.88 -2.78 -11.04
C SER A 22 9.14 -3.17 -9.78
N GLY A 23 8.65 -2.18 -9.04
CA GLY A 23 7.64 -2.41 -8.03
C GLY A 23 6.46 -3.17 -8.65
N ASP A 24 6.02 -2.70 -9.81
CA ASP A 24 4.84 -3.20 -10.53
C ASP A 24 5.17 -4.39 -11.44
N THR A 25 4.19 -5.29 -11.58
CA THR A 25 4.16 -6.30 -12.63
C THR A 25 3.59 -5.70 -13.92
N ALA A 26 3.64 -6.45 -15.02
CA ALA A 26 3.00 -6.03 -16.27
C ALA A 26 1.46 -6.16 -16.25
N ALA A 27 0.87 -6.72 -15.19
CA ALA A 27 -0.57 -6.87 -15.09
C ALA A 27 -1.27 -5.51 -14.99
N ASN A 28 -2.40 -5.39 -15.69
CA ASN A 28 -3.29 -4.24 -15.59
C ASN A 28 -4.75 -4.73 -15.54
N CYS A 29 -5.10 -5.34 -14.41
CA CYS A 29 -6.40 -5.97 -14.18
C CYS A 29 -7.31 -5.07 -13.34
N THR A 30 -8.61 -5.20 -13.53
CA THR A 30 -9.62 -4.38 -12.85
C THR A 30 -10.17 -5.08 -11.60
N TYR A 31 -10.80 -4.31 -10.72
CA TYR A 31 -11.52 -4.85 -9.56
C TYR A 31 -12.57 -5.90 -9.99
N GLY A 32 -13.27 -5.69 -11.12
CA GLY A 32 -14.23 -6.65 -11.67
C GLY A 32 -13.60 -7.95 -12.14
N ASP A 33 -12.32 -7.94 -12.51
CA ASP A 33 -11.60 -9.16 -12.88
C ASP A 33 -11.31 -10.04 -11.66
N ALA A 34 -11.17 -9.47 -10.47
CA ALA A 34 -11.02 -10.24 -9.23
C ALA A 34 -12.35 -10.86 -8.76
N LEU A 35 -13.49 -10.23 -9.03
CA LEU A 35 -14.81 -10.71 -8.62
C LEU A 35 -15.17 -12.08 -9.22
N GLY A 36 -15.95 -12.84 -8.46
CA GLY A 36 -16.50 -14.13 -8.85
C GLY A 36 -15.78 -15.33 -8.25
N LYS A 37 -16.02 -16.50 -8.85
CA LYS A 37 -15.50 -17.78 -8.35
C LYS A 37 -14.11 -18.08 -8.90
N TRP A 38 -13.22 -18.48 -8.00
CA TRP A 38 -11.87 -18.91 -8.29
C TRP A 38 -11.64 -20.33 -7.77
N THR A 39 -11.05 -21.16 -8.62
CA THR A 39 -10.49 -22.46 -8.24
C THR A 39 -9.07 -22.26 -7.75
N ILE A 40 -8.78 -22.72 -6.53
CA ILE A 40 -7.46 -22.62 -5.90
C ILE A 40 -6.85 -24.01 -5.84
N GLU A 41 -5.67 -24.17 -6.43
CA GLU A 41 -4.90 -25.41 -6.42
C GLU A 41 -3.74 -25.27 -5.44
N LEU A 42 -3.70 -26.15 -4.44
CA LEU A 42 -2.68 -26.18 -3.40
C LEU A 42 -1.58 -27.18 -3.74
N TYR A 43 -0.34 -26.79 -3.42
CA TYR A 43 0.87 -27.58 -3.61
C TYR A 43 1.72 -27.55 -2.34
N GLU A 44 2.66 -28.49 -2.25
CA GLU A 44 3.67 -28.46 -1.19
C GLU A 44 4.48 -27.15 -1.24
N PHE A 45 4.93 -26.71 -0.07
CA PHE A 45 5.63 -25.44 0.05
C PHE A 45 7.04 -25.49 -0.53
N THR A 46 7.36 -24.50 -1.36
CA THR A 46 8.70 -24.23 -1.87
C THR A 46 9.05 -22.75 -1.71
N GLU A 47 10.28 -22.46 -1.29
CA GLU A 47 10.75 -21.07 -1.07
C GLU A 47 10.99 -20.30 -2.38
N ASP A 48 11.07 -20.96 -3.51
CA ASP A 48 11.31 -20.34 -4.83
C ASP A 48 10.01 -20.08 -5.60
N ARG A 49 8.85 -20.39 -5.02
CA ARG A 49 7.53 -20.26 -5.67
C ARG A 49 7.40 -21.10 -6.93
N ILE A 50 8.08 -22.24 -6.98
CA ILE A 50 8.00 -23.20 -8.08
C ILE A 50 7.09 -24.35 -7.67
N LEU A 51 6.19 -24.77 -8.57
CA LEU A 51 5.38 -25.97 -8.36
C LEU A 51 6.27 -27.20 -8.48
N ASN A 52 6.27 -28.05 -7.46
CA ASN A 52 7.11 -29.25 -7.40
C ASN A 52 6.42 -30.52 -7.94
N SER A 53 5.20 -30.38 -8.48
CA SER A 53 4.35 -31.48 -8.95
C SER A 53 3.42 -30.99 -10.05
N ASP A 54 3.06 -31.88 -10.98
CA ASP A 54 2.05 -31.63 -12.01
C ASP A 54 0.61 -31.70 -11.48
N GLN A 55 0.41 -32.30 -10.30
CA GLN A 55 -0.90 -32.47 -9.68
C GLN A 55 -0.97 -31.76 -8.32
N PRO A 56 -2.05 -31.03 -8.02
CA PRO A 56 -2.22 -30.38 -6.73
C PRO A 56 -2.48 -31.41 -5.62
N ILE A 57 -2.05 -31.10 -4.40
CA ILE A 57 -2.35 -31.91 -3.21
C ILE A 57 -3.81 -31.74 -2.75
N SER A 58 -4.43 -30.61 -3.12
CA SER A 58 -5.81 -30.28 -2.79
C SER A 58 -6.30 -29.14 -3.68
N THR A 59 -7.61 -29.09 -3.88
CA THR A 59 -8.28 -28.02 -4.62
C THR A 59 -9.45 -27.51 -3.78
N MET A 60 -9.68 -26.20 -3.81
CA MET A 60 -10.82 -25.54 -3.14
C MET A 60 -11.37 -24.41 -4.00
N GLU A 61 -12.61 -24.00 -3.76
CA GLU A 61 -13.21 -22.82 -4.40
C GLU A 61 -13.31 -21.64 -3.43
N MET A 62 -13.11 -20.43 -3.96
CA MET A 62 -13.38 -19.16 -3.28
C MET A 62 -14.26 -18.27 -4.15
N ASN A 63 -15.30 -17.67 -3.58
CA ASN A 63 -16.16 -16.69 -4.24
C ASN A 63 -15.89 -15.30 -3.66
N PHE A 64 -15.38 -14.39 -4.50
CA PHE A 64 -15.05 -13.01 -4.17
C PHE A 64 -16.21 -12.10 -4.56
N MET A 65 -16.76 -11.37 -3.59
CA MET A 65 -17.96 -10.57 -3.72
C MET A 65 -17.69 -9.11 -3.31
N TYR A 66 -18.43 -8.20 -3.92
CA TYR A 66 -18.43 -6.80 -3.56
C TYR A 66 -18.94 -6.57 -2.12
N PRO A 67 -18.44 -5.56 -1.38
CA PRO A 67 -17.27 -4.74 -1.69
C PRO A 67 -15.93 -5.36 -1.28
N ASN A 68 -15.94 -6.32 -0.37
CA ASN A 68 -14.72 -6.93 0.16
C ASN A 68 -15.00 -8.26 0.86
N HIS A 69 -16.07 -8.98 0.51
CA HIS A 69 -16.44 -10.24 1.15
C HIS A 69 -15.99 -11.45 0.34
N VAL A 70 -15.40 -12.45 0.99
CA VAL A 70 -15.02 -13.71 0.34
C VAL A 70 -15.51 -14.89 1.16
N ILE A 71 -16.00 -15.94 0.48
CA ILE A 71 -16.41 -17.19 1.11
C ILE A 71 -15.85 -18.38 0.33
N ASN A 72 -15.39 -19.42 1.02
CA ASN A 72 -14.96 -20.65 0.38
C ASN A 72 -16.07 -21.72 0.34
N ASP A 73 -15.83 -22.79 -0.41
CA ASP A 73 -16.69 -23.98 -0.49
C ASP A 73 -16.93 -24.72 0.84
N PHE A 74 -16.07 -24.50 1.85
CA PHE A 74 -16.26 -24.99 3.22
C PHE A 74 -17.15 -24.07 4.08
N GLY A 75 -17.65 -22.96 3.53
CA GLY A 75 -18.48 -21.99 4.26
C GLY A 75 -17.71 -21.05 5.18
N LEU A 76 -16.37 -21.02 5.11
CA LEU A 76 -15.56 -20.05 5.84
C LEU A 76 -15.58 -18.71 5.08
N SER A 77 -16.00 -17.66 5.77
CA SER A 77 -16.00 -16.30 5.26
C SER A 77 -14.79 -15.50 5.73
N GLY A 78 -14.52 -14.42 5.02
CA GLY A 78 -13.44 -13.50 5.29
C GLY A 78 -13.57 -12.21 4.49
N VAL A 79 -12.48 -11.47 4.44
CA VAL A 79 -12.39 -10.22 3.67
C VAL A 79 -11.35 -10.32 2.56
N TRP A 80 -11.53 -9.55 1.49
CA TRP A 80 -10.56 -9.42 0.43
C TRP A 80 -10.39 -7.97 -0.02
N THR A 81 -9.24 -7.64 -0.61
CA THR A 81 -9.00 -6.34 -1.23
C THR A 81 -8.23 -6.51 -2.52
N MET A 82 -8.54 -5.67 -3.51
CA MET A 82 -7.68 -5.48 -4.67
C MET A 82 -6.36 -4.82 -4.23
N ILE A 83 -5.28 -5.11 -4.95
CA ILE A 83 -3.97 -4.45 -4.84
C ILE A 83 -3.77 -3.70 -6.15
N TYR A 84 -4.19 -2.43 -6.16
CA TYR A 84 -4.15 -1.56 -7.34
C TYR A 84 -4.72 -2.26 -8.59
N ASN A 85 -3.89 -2.58 -9.58
CA ASN A 85 -4.23 -3.36 -10.78
C ASN A 85 -3.39 -4.65 -10.92
N GLN A 86 -2.72 -5.07 -9.84
CA GLN A 86 -1.65 -6.07 -9.84
C GLN A 86 -2.08 -7.44 -9.32
N GLY A 87 -3.08 -7.45 -8.44
CA GLY A 87 -3.52 -8.64 -7.75
C GLY A 87 -4.59 -8.33 -6.71
N PHE A 88 -4.82 -9.29 -5.82
CA PHE A 88 -5.73 -9.15 -4.69
C PHE A 88 -5.22 -9.97 -3.50
N GLU A 89 -5.61 -9.58 -2.29
CA GLU A 89 -5.34 -10.32 -1.06
C GLU A 89 -6.66 -10.73 -0.41
N ALA A 90 -6.71 -11.96 0.13
CA ALA A 90 -7.80 -12.41 0.99
C ALA A 90 -7.29 -12.85 2.37
N THR A 91 -8.11 -12.60 3.38
CA THR A 91 -7.94 -13.15 4.72
C THR A 91 -9.19 -13.95 5.08
N ILE A 92 -9.03 -15.28 5.19
CA ILE A 92 -10.10 -16.22 5.57
C ILE A 92 -9.60 -17.06 6.72
N ASN A 93 -10.35 -17.13 7.83
CA ASN A 93 -10.00 -17.94 9.01
C ASN A 93 -8.54 -17.76 9.48
N ASN A 94 -8.08 -16.51 9.61
CA ASN A 94 -6.70 -16.16 10.02
C ASN A 94 -5.60 -16.72 9.09
N ARG A 95 -5.92 -17.03 7.83
CA ARG A 95 -4.99 -17.38 6.77
C ARG A 95 -5.00 -16.29 5.70
N LYS A 96 -3.82 -15.82 5.31
CA LYS A 96 -3.63 -14.83 4.25
C LYS A 96 -3.31 -15.51 2.92
N TRP A 97 -3.85 -14.93 1.85
CA TRP A 97 -3.72 -15.39 0.48
C TRP A 97 -3.40 -14.19 -0.40
N LEU A 98 -2.24 -14.20 -1.07
CA LEU A 98 -1.82 -13.12 -1.97
C LEU A 98 -1.87 -13.64 -3.41
N PHE A 99 -2.82 -13.13 -4.18
CA PHE A 99 -3.08 -13.49 -5.58
C PHE A 99 -2.49 -12.41 -6.47
N LEU A 100 -1.36 -12.67 -7.12
CA LEU A 100 -0.84 -11.78 -8.15
C LEU A 100 -1.34 -12.25 -9.51
N PHE A 101 -1.90 -11.36 -10.32
CA PHE A 101 -2.36 -11.73 -11.64
C PHE A 101 -1.18 -12.22 -12.48
N TRP A 102 -1.46 -13.20 -13.33
CA TRP A 102 -0.42 -13.76 -14.18
C TRP A 102 0.04 -12.75 -15.21
N ASN A 103 1.35 -12.67 -15.38
CA ASN A 103 1.99 -11.93 -16.45
C ASN A 103 3.27 -12.64 -16.90
N ASP A 104 3.72 -12.34 -18.11
CA ASP A 104 4.99 -12.81 -18.65
C ASP A 104 6.05 -11.70 -18.75
N TYR A 105 7.27 -12.07 -19.17
CA TYR A 105 8.39 -11.15 -19.38
C TYR A 105 8.22 -10.22 -20.59
N PHE A 106 7.25 -10.51 -21.47
CA PHE A 106 6.97 -9.75 -22.70
C PHE A 106 5.77 -8.81 -22.54
N VAL A 107 5.36 -8.53 -21.30
CA VAL A 107 4.26 -7.61 -20.95
C VAL A 107 2.88 -8.15 -21.30
N SER A 108 2.73 -9.45 -21.59
CA SER A 108 1.42 -10.08 -21.65
C SER A 108 0.91 -10.38 -20.24
N TYR A 109 -0.39 -10.26 -20.02
CA TYR A 109 -1.04 -10.61 -18.75
C TYR A 109 -2.39 -11.27 -18.98
N ASP A 110 -2.87 -11.97 -17.96
CA ASP A 110 -4.14 -12.67 -17.96
C ASP A 110 -4.80 -12.57 -16.59
N CYS A 111 -5.88 -11.80 -16.52
CA CYS A 111 -6.60 -11.54 -15.28
C CYS A 111 -7.48 -12.72 -14.82
N SER A 112 -7.53 -13.82 -15.59
CA SER A 112 -8.27 -15.04 -15.23
C SER A 112 -7.42 -16.10 -14.54
N LYS A 113 -6.13 -15.84 -14.31
CA LYS A 113 -5.21 -16.75 -13.62
C LYS A 113 -4.15 -15.99 -12.83
N THR A 114 -3.54 -16.64 -11.85
CA THR A 114 -2.52 -16.01 -10.99
C THR A 114 -1.12 -16.56 -11.25
N LEU A 115 -0.10 -15.83 -10.80
CA LEU A 115 1.21 -16.40 -10.53
C LEU A 115 1.13 -17.39 -9.36
N VAL A 116 2.15 -18.26 -9.27
CA VAL A 116 2.34 -19.10 -8.09
C VAL A 116 2.71 -18.22 -6.91
N HIS A 117 2.00 -18.38 -5.80
CA HIS A 117 2.28 -17.65 -4.59
C HIS A 117 2.15 -18.53 -3.34
N TRP A 118 2.58 -17.98 -2.21
CA TRP A 118 2.45 -18.61 -0.92
C TRP A 118 1.16 -18.21 -0.21
N THR A 119 0.59 -19.16 0.54
CA THR A 119 -0.41 -18.90 1.59
C THR A 119 0.14 -19.31 2.95
N TYR A 120 -0.22 -18.55 3.98
CA TYR A 120 0.26 -18.73 5.35
C TYR A 120 -0.87 -18.59 6.36
N ASP A 121 -0.87 -19.44 7.37
CA ASP A 121 -1.65 -19.19 8.57
C ASP A 121 -0.99 -18.13 9.46
N HIS A 122 -1.75 -17.58 10.41
CA HIS A 122 -1.26 -16.57 11.35
C HIS A 122 -0.05 -17.02 12.21
N THR A 123 0.18 -18.33 12.36
CA THR A 123 1.35 -18.88 13.08
C THR A 123 2.57 -19.10 12.19
N ASN A 124 2.40 -18.96 10.86
CA ASN A 124 3.40 -19.26 9.84
C ASN A 124 3.94 -20.71 9.89
N ARG A 125 3.16 -21.64 10.44
CA ARG A 125 3.50 -23.06 10.54
C ARG A 125 2.92 -23.87 9.39
N GLN A 126 1.77 -23.46 8.85
CA GLN A 126 1.10 -24.14 7.75
C GLN A 126 1.19 -23.32 6.48
N ARG A 127 2.15 -23.67 5.64
CA ARG A 127 2.53 -22.96 4.42
C ARG A 127 2.27 -23.86 3.22
N TYR A 128 1.75 -23.27 2.15
CA TYR A 128 1.53 -23.94 0.88
C TYR A 128 1.89 -22.99 -0.25
N ASN A 129 2.30 -23.57 -1.38
CA ASN A 129 2.25 -22.86 -2.65
C ASN A 129 0.84 -23.03 -3.23
N PHE A 130 0.39 -22.05 -3.99
CA PHE A 130 -0.88 -22.14 -4.69
C PHE A 130 -0.85 -21.38 -6.00
N VAL A 131 -1.73 -21.79 -6.90
CA VAL A 131 -2.12 -21.06 -8.11
C VAL A 131 -3.65 -21.01 -8.17
N ALA A 132 -4.20 -19.97 -8.78
CA ALA A 132 -5.64 -19.78 -8.87
C ALA A 132 -6.09 -19.52 -10.30
N TYR A 133 -7.29 -20.01 -10.64
CA TYR A 133 -7.93 -19.86 -11.93
C TYR A 133 -9.38 -19.40 -11.77
N LYS A 134 -9.78 -18.39 -12.54
CA LYS A 134 -11.15 -17.89 -12.54
C LYS A 134 -12.08 -18.89 -13.22
N ARG A 135 -13.15 -19.31 -12.55
CA ARG A 135 -14.21 -20.10 -13.18
C ARG A 135 -15.01 -19.18 -14.09
N SER A 136 -15.21 -19.60 -15.34
CA SER A 136 -15.98 -18.94 -16.42
C SER A 136 -16.70 -17.65 -16.01
N GLN A 137 -16.37 -16.52 -16.64
CA GLN A 137 -16.93 -15.18 -16.39
C GLN A 137 -18.46 -15.21 -16.26
N ILE A 138 -18.96 -15.37 -15.03
CA ILE A 138 -20.32 -14.96 -14.72
C ILE A 138 -20.21 -13.45 -14.71
N GLY A 139 -20.77 -12.80 -15.74
CA GLY A 139 -20.83 -11.35 -15.81
C GLY A 139 -21.36 -10.81 -14.48
N PRO A 140 -20.90 -9.62 -14.04
CA PRO A 140 -21.25 -9.10 -12.74
C PRO A 140 -22.78 -9.14 -12.58
N GLU A 141 -23.27 -9.77 -11.52
CA GLU A 141 -24.61 -9.42 -11.04
C GLU A 141 -24.56 -7.91 -10.83
N THR A 142 -25.36 -7.21 -11.62
CA THR A 142 -25.45 -5.76 -11.67
C THR A 142 -26.19 -5.27 -10.43
N GLU A 143 -25.64 -5.56 -9.26
CA GLU A 143 -25.99 -4.79 -8.08
C GLU A 143 -25.38 -3.40 -8.26
N THR A 144 -26.21 -2.39 -8.12
CA THR A 144 -25.76 -1.00 -8.05
C THR A 144 -24.80 -0.87 -6.86
N MET A 145 -23.49 -0.87 -7.18
CA MET A 145 -22.39 -0.77 -6.22
C MET A 145 -22.33 0.67 -5.69
N GLU A 146 -23.25 1.04 -4.79
CA GLU A 146 -23.17 2.32 -4.09
C GLU A 146 -21.97 2.33 -3.15
N SER A 147 -21.19 3.43 -3.15
CA SER A 147 -20.08 3.61 -2.22
C SER A 147 -20.57 3.52 -0.76
N PRO A 148 -19.90 2.77 0.13
CA PRO A 148 -20.34 2.65 1.52
C PRO A 148 -20.34 4.01 2.21
N ARG A 149 -21.42 4.31 2.93
CA ARG A 149 -21.50 5.52 3.77
C ARG A 149 -20.79 5.28 5.11
N MET A 150 -20.18 6.33 5.66
CA MET A 150 -19.60 6.30 7.00
C MET A 150 -20.68 6.04 8.07
N SER A 151 -20.32 5.39 9.18
CA SER A 151 -21.25 5.24 10.31
C SER A 151 -21.38 6.56 11.10
N PRO A 152 -22.51 6.79 11.79
CA PRO A 152 -22.68 8.00 12.60
C PRO A 152 -21.61 8.19 13.69
N GLU A 153 -21.11 7.10 14.27
CA GLU A 153 -20.02 7.13 15.25
C GLU A 153 -18.71 7.61 14.61
N LEU A 154 -18.41 7.12 13.41
CA LEU A 154 -17.24 7.51 12.65
C LEU A 154 -17.31 8.99 12.23
N GLU A 155 -18.48 9.46 11.80
CA GLU A 155 -18.71 10.87 11.48
C GLU A 155 -18.45 11.77 12.69
N LYS A 156 -18.92 11.35 13.88
CA LYS A 156 -18.69 12.08 15.13
C LYS A 156 -17.20 12.12 15.50
N ASP A 157 -16.49 11.01 15.34
CA ASP A 157 -15.06 10.93 15.61
C ASP A 157 -14.27 11.86 14.69
N VAL A 158 -14.59 11.88 13.40
CA VAL A 158 -13.97 12.76 12.41
C VAL A 158 -14.26 14.23 12.71
N ALA A 159 -15.49 14.57 13.12
CA ALA A 159 -15.86 15.93 13.51
C ALA A 159 -15.13 16.42 14.76
N GLY A 160 -14.66 15.51 15.62
CA GLY A 160 -13.88 15.81 16.83
C GLY A 160 -12.38 16.01 16.58
N LEU A 161 -11.88 15.78 15.36
CA LEU A 161 -10.47 15.93 15.02
C LEU A 161 -10.05 17.41 15.00
N PRO A 162 -8.78 17.72 15.32
CA PRO A 162 -8.27 19.08 15.17
C PRO A 162 -8.36 19.55 13.71
N TRP A 163 -8.41 20.87 13.52
CA TRP A 163 -8.43 21.48 12.18
C TRP A 163 -7.07 21.39 11.48
N GLU A 164 -5.99 21.41 12.26
CA GLU A 164 -4.60 21.28 11.81
C GLU A 164 -3.89 20.27 12.70
N PHE A 165 -3.05 19.44 12.11
CA PHE A 165 -2.31 18.41 12.83
C PHE A 165 -1.02 18.08 12.08
N ASP A 166 0.11 17.91 12.80
CA ASP A 166 1.40 17.62 12.19
C ASP A 166 2.32 16.85 13.16
N TRP A 167 2.75 15.66 12.77
CA TRP A 167 3.63 14.81 13.59
C TRP A 167 5.07 15.34 13.71
N ARG A 168 5.44 16.36 12.93
CA ARG A 168 6.70 17.10 13.08
C ARG A 168 6.67 18.05 14.28
N THR A 169 5.48 18.50 14.66
CA THR A 169 5.21 19.35 15.82
C THR A 169 4.13 18.69 16.69
N PRO A 170 4.46 17.57 17.35
CA PRO A 170 3.47 16.73 18.00
C PRO A 170 2.76 17.42 19.17
N PRO A 171 1.54 16.97 19.53
CA PRO A 171 0.75 17.58 20.61
C PRO A 171 1.41 17.53 22.00
N ASP A 172 2.36 16.63 22.21
CA ASP A 172 3.11 16.51 23.47
C ASP A 172 4.18 17.61 23.64
N GLY A 173 4.37 18.47 22.63
CA GLY A 173 5.40 19.52 22.61
C GLY A 173 6.83 18.99 22.48
N GLY A 174 6.99 17.68 22.25
CA GLY A 174 8.27 17.03 22.07
C GLY A 174 8.85 17.22 20.66
N PRO A 175 10.02 16.60 20.38
CA PRO A 175 10.58 16.61 19.03
C PRO A 175 9.70 15.81 18.06
N SER A 176 9.88 16.10 16.77
CA SER A 176 9.26 15.38 15.64
C SER A 176 9.31 13.86 15.82
N TYR A 177 8.20 13.19 15.54
CA TYR A 177 8.16 11.72 15.39
C TYR A 177 8.53 11.27 13.98
N VAL A 178 8.61 12.20 13.04
CA VAL A 178 8.99 11.96 11.64
C VAL A 178 10.52 12.03 11.54
N THR A 179 11.13 10.98 11.01
CA THR A 179 12.58 10.90 10.76
C THR A 179 13.05 11.91 9.71
N PRO A 180 14.36 12.21 9.63
CA PRO A 180 14.91 13.12 8.64
C PRO A 180 14.52 12.78 7.19
N VAL A 181 14.46 13.79 6.33
CA VAL A 181 14.26 13.61 4.89
C VAL A 181 15.46 12.87 4.31
N ARG A 182 15.20 12.01 3.33
CA ARG A 182 16.24 11.27 2.60
C ARG A 182 16.01 11.40 1.10
N SER A 183 17.02 11.09 0.30
CA SER A 183 16.90 11.05 -1.15
C SER A 183 16.97 9.62 -1.68
N GLN A 184 16.01 9.25 -2.51
CA GLN A 184 15.99 7.98 -3.24
C GLN A 184 16.94 7.98 -4.44
N GLY A 185 17.46 9.14 -4.86
CA GLY A 185 18.31 9.23 -6.04
C GLY A 185 17.57 8.87 -7.32
N SER A 186 18.27 8.19 -8.22
CA SER A 186 17.77 7.78 -9.55
C SER A 186 16.91 6.50 -9.52
N CYS A 187 17.01 5.73 -8.45
CA CYS A 187 16.30 4.49 -8.27
C CYS A 187 14.83 4.73 -7.95
N GLY A 188 13.99 3.90 -8.55
CA GLY A 188 12.56 3.87 -8.33
C GLY A 188 12.11 3.27 -7.02
N SER A 189 12.56 3.81 -5.90
CA SER A 189 12.41 3.21 -4.57
C SER A 189 11.51 4.01 -3.64
N CYS A 190 10.70 4.95 -4.14
CA CYS A 190 9.75 5.74 -3.34
C CYS A 190 8.91 4.86 -2.40
N TYR A 191 8.41 3.72 -2.90
CA TYR A 191 7.67 2.72 -2.11
C TYR A 191 8.46 2.19 -0.89
N ALA A 192 9.77 2.01 -1.03
CA ALA A 192 10.63 1.51 0.05
C ALA A 192 10.93 2.62 1.06
N PHE A 193 11.18 3.85 0.60
CA PHE A 193 11.44 5.00 1.47
C PHE A 193 10.22 5.39 2.30
N VAL A 194 9.04 5.44 1.69
CA VAL A 194 7.82 5.79 2.40
C VAL A 194 7.41 4.71 3.39
N SER A 195 7.55 3.43 3.02
CA SER A 195 7.24 2.32 3.92
C SER A 195 8.20 2.28 5.12
N ALA A 196 9.49 2.54 4.89
CA ALA A 196 10.48 2.72 5.96
C ALA A 196 10.09 3.89 6.88
N SER A 197 9.89 5.08 6.31
CA SER A 197 9.60 6.30 7.08
C SER A 197 8.31 6.20 7.89
N ALA A 198 7.29 5.53 7.36
CA ALA A 198 6.05 5.27 8.07
C ALA A 198 6.30 4.37 9.29
N LEU A 199 7.01 3.25 9.08
CA LEU A 199 7.30 2.29 10.15
C LEU A 199 8.20 2.90 11.24
N GLU A 200 9.23 3.65 10.84
CA GLU A 200 10.08 4.43 11.76
C GLU A 200 9.23 5.36 12.64
N SER A 201 8.35 6.14 12.02
CA SER A 201 7.53 7.12 12.73
C SER A 201 6.56 6.45 13.70
N ARG A 202 5.87 5.38 13.28
CA ARG A 202 4.93 4.65 14.15
C ARG A 202 5.64 3.92 15.29
N ILE A 203 6.84 3.38 15.07
CA ILE A 203 7.65 2.81 16.16
C ILE A 203 8.00 3.89 17.20
N GLN A 204 8.42 5.08 16.76
CA GLN A 204 8.72 6.18 17.68
C GLN A 204 7.47 6.63 18.45
N ILE A 205 6.30 6.70 17.80
CA ILE A 205 5.03 7.04 18.45
C ILE A 205 4.68 5.99 19.51
N MET A 206 4.64 4.71 19.13
CA MET A 206 4.23 3.62 20.02
C MET A 206 5.16 3.45 21.23
N THR A 207 6.44 3.78 21.09
CA THR A 207 7.44 3.62 22.15
C THR A 207 7.78 4.91 22.87
N ASN A 208 7.05 5.99 22.59
CA ASN A 208 7.35 7.33 23.07
C ASN A 208 8.84 7.69 22.90
N ARG A 209 9.38 7.45 21.70
CA ARG A 209 10.76 7.71 21.27
C ARG A 209 11.85 6.92 22.01
N SER A 210 11.49 5.89 22.80
CA SER A 210 12.50 4.98 23.36
C SER A 210 13.15 4.08 22.31
N MET A 211 12.47 3.83 21.19
CA MET A 211 13.05 3.23 19.99
C MET A 211 12.99 4.24 18.84
N GLN A 212 14.13 4.52 18.21
CA GLN A 212 14.27 5.44 17.08
C GLN A 212 15.07 4.78 15.95
N PRO A 213 14.59 3.64 15.40
CA PRO A 213 15.30 2.98 14.32
C PRO A 213 15.30 3.86 13.06
N ILE A 214 16.37 3.75 12.29
CA ILE A 214 16.40 4.17 10.88
C ILE A 214 16.47 2.89 10.06
N LEU A 215 15.46 2.65 9.24
CA LEU A 215 15.31 1.43 8.47
C LEU A 215 15.97 1.56 7.11
N SER A 216 16.30 0.43 6.50
CA SER A 216 16.94 0.33 5.19
C SER A 216 15.92 0.20 4.06
N PRO A 217 15.73 1.22 3.21
CA PRO A 217 15.00 1.08 1.95
C PRO A 217 15.70 0.10 1.01
N GLN A 218 17.04 -0.02 1.09
CA GLN A 218 17.81 -0.91 0.22
C GLN A 218 17.49 -2.39 0.47
N ASP A 219 17.30 -2.76 1.74
CA ASP A 219 16.92 -4.10 2.12
C ASP A 219 15.53 -4.45 1.57
N VAL A 220 14.60 -3.49 1.56
CA VAL A 220 13.30 -3.68 0.88
C VAL A 220 13.49 -3.86 -0.61
N VAL A 221 14.27 -2.98 -1.26
CA VAL A 221 14.49 -2.98 -2.71
C VAL A 221 15.08 -4.31 -3.20
N ASN A 222 16.02 -4.91 -2.46
CA ASN A 222 16.68 -6.14 -2.90
C ASN A 222 16.11 -7.43 -2.29
N CYS A 223 15.58 -7.36 -1.06
CA CYS A 223 15.24 -8.54 -0.27
C CYS A 223 13.77 -8.58 0.18
N SER A 224 13.09 -7.43 0.32
CA SER A 224 11.72 -7.27 0.83
C SER A 224 11.47 -7.37 2.37
N PRO A 225 12.46 -7.46 3.29
CA PRO A 225 12.28 -7.16 4.72
C PRO A 225 12.76 -5.75 5.09
N PHE A 226 12.46 -5.32 6.33
CA PHE A 226 13.07 -4.14 6.95
C PHE A 226 14.15 -4.56 7.96
N SER A 227 15.42 -4.31 7.62
CA SER A 227 16.51 -4.19 8.59
C SER A 227 16.87 -2.72 8.81
N GLU A 228 17.80 -2.47 9.74
CA GLU A 228 18.31 -1.12 9.99
C GLU A 228 19.23 -0.64 8.85
N GLU A 229 19.26 0.68 8.63
CA GLU A 229 20.14 1.33 7.65
C GLU A 229 21.62 1.02 7.91
N SER A 230 22.01 0.84 9.18
CA SER A 230 23.36 0.45 9.59
C SER A 230 23.77 -0.94 9.07
N CYS A 231 22.78 -1.81 8.81
CA CYS A 231 22.99 -3.16 8.30
C CYS A 231 23.12 -3.21 6.78
N VAL A 232 22.21 -2.54 6.07
CA VAL A 232 22.18 -2.50 4.61
C VAL A 232 22.04 -1.04 4.15
N PRO A 233 23.14 -0.27 4.07
CA PRO A 233 23.06 1.12 3.67
C PRO A 233 22.50 1.29 2.25
N TYR A 234 21.73 2.37 2.04
CA TYR A 234 21.19 2.72 0.73
C TYR A 234 22.26 3.12 -0.27
N LYS A 235 22.15 2.59 -1.49
CA LYS A 235 23.17 2.72 -2.54
C LYS A 235 22.63 3.18 -3.89
N ASP A 236 21.36 3.60 -3.96
CA ASP A 236 20.72 4.03 -5.22
C ASP A 236 20.91 3.01 -6.37
N ASN A 237 20.91 1.72 -6.03
CA ASN A 237 21.18 0.66 -6.98
C ASN A 237 20.29 -0.53 -6.68
N PRO A 238 19.30 -0.80 -7.54
CA PRO A 238 18.36 -1.85 -7.22
C PRO A 238 18.82 -3.22 -7.76
N LYS A 239 19.95 -3.28 -8.48
CA LYS A 239 20.54 -4.51 -9.03
C LYS A 239 21.51 -5.21 -8.08
N LEU A 240 21.59 -4.76 -6.83
CA LEU A 240 22.42 -5.41 -5.82
C LEU A 240 21.85 -6.78 -5.45
N GLN A 241 22.75 -7.71 -5.14
CA GLN A 241 22.35 -9.02 -4.65
C GLN A 241 21.71 -8.89 -3.26
N CYS A 242 20.59 -9.58 -3.05
CA CYS A 242 19.99 -9.68 -1.73
C CYS A 242 20.97 -10.36 -0.76
N SER A 243 21.44 -9.61 0.25
CA SER A 243 22.40 -10.09 1.24
C SER A 243 22.25 -9.34 2.56
N THR A 244 21.14 -9.57 3.26
CA THR A 244 20.92 -9.05 4.61
C THR A 244 21.65 -9.95 5.63
N PRO A 245 22.56 -9.42 6.47
CA PRO A 245 23.21 -10.23 7.50
C PRO A 245 22.18 -10.82 8.47
N LYS A 246 22.32 -12.10 8.83
CA LYS A 246 21.38 -12.80 9.75
C LYS A 246 21.36 -12.21 11.17
N THR A 247 22.41 -11.49 11.55
CA THR A 247 22.54 -10.80 12.84
C THR A 247 21.75 -9.50 12.91
N CYS A 248 21.26 -9.00 11.78
CA CYS A 248 20.49 -7.77 11.72
C CYS A 248 19.10 -7.98 12.29
N LEU A 249 18.71 -7.08 13.19
CA LEU A 249 17.35 -7.00 13.69
C LEU A 249 16.40 -6.73 12.51
N ARG A 250 15.24 -7.40 12.53
CA ARG A 250 14.21 -7.27 11.51
C ARG A 250 12.93 -6.73 12.13
N TYR A 251 12.38 -5.71 11.49
CA TYR A 251 11.14 -5.08 11.92
C TYR A 251 9.98 -5.63 11.11
N TYR A 252 8.86 -5.88 11.80
CA TYR A 252 7.69 -6.50 11.22
C TYR A 252 6.43 -5.68 11.54
N THR A 253 5.39 -5.88 10.76
CA THR A 253 4.03 -5.45 11.09
C THR A 253 3.21 -6.62 11.59
N SER A 254 2.36 -6.34 12.57
CA SER A 254 1.38 -7.29 13.11
C SER A 254 0.10 -7.32 12.27
N ASP A 255 -0.27 -6.18 11.68
CA ASP A 255 -1.44 -6.01 10.83
C ASP A 255 -1.25 -4.88 9.80
N TYR A 256 -2.03 -4.92 8.71
CA TYR A 256 -2.09 -3.90 7.66
C TYR A 256 -3.37 -4.01 6.82
N GLN A 257 -3.83 -2.87 6.32
CA GLN A 257 -4.99 -2.76 5.42
C GLN A 257 -4.98 -1.40 4.70
N TYR A 258 -5.74 -1.29 3.60
CA TYR A 258 -6.09 0.04 3.09
C TYR A 258 -6.91 0.80 4.12
N ILE A 259 -6.72 2.12 4.19
CA ILE A 259 -7.60 3.00 4.97
C ILE A 259 -9.02 2.88 4.38
N GLY A 260 -10.00 2.56 5.24
CA GLY A 260 -11.35 2.16 4.83
C GLY A 260 -11.56 0.66 4.66
N GLY A 261 -10.51 -0.15 4.81
CA GLY A 261 -10.56 -1.61 4.88
C GLY A 261 -10.30 -2.33 3.55
N TYR A 262 -10.44 -1.64 2.41
CA TYR A 262 -10.16 -2.20 1.08
C TYR A 262 -9.85 -1.10 0.06
N TYR A 263 -9.24 -1.47 -1.06
CA TYR A 263 -8.91 -0.55 -2.15
C TYR A 263 -10.17 0.07 -2.76
N GLY A 264 -10.23 1.41 -2.76
CA GLY A 264 -11.40 2.19 -3.15
C GLY A 264 -12.31 2.65 -2.01
N ALA A 265 -12.01 2.29 -0.77
CA ALA A 265 -12.71 2.82 0.42
C ALA A 265 -12.02 4.04 1.05
N CYS A 266 -10.80 4.35 0.61
CA CYS A 266 -10.02 5.46 1.15
C CYS A 266 -10.70 6.81 0.84
N ASN A 267 -10.62 7.72 1.80
CA ASN A 267 -11.15 9.07 1.67
C ASN A 267 -10.51 10.01 2.70
N GLU A 268 -10.69 11.32 2.50
CA GLU A 268 -10.14 12.38 3.34
C GLU A 268 -10.44 12.20 4.84
N ALA A 269 -11.68 11.88 5.19
CA ALA A 269 -12.14 11.77 6.57
C ALA A 269 -11.44 10.62 7.31
N LEU A 270 -11.40 9.45 6.69
CA LEU A 270 -10.72 8.27 7.23
C LEU A 270 -9.20 8.46 7.32
N MET A 271 -8.60 9.14 6.34
CA MET A 271 -7.19 9.49 6.35
C MET A 271 -6.84 10.43 7.51
N ARG A 272 -7.67 11.46 7.77
CA ARG A 272 -7.45 12.36 8.92
C ARG A 272 -7.53 11.60 10.24
N LEU A 273 -8.49 10.68 10.35
CA LEU A 273 -8.67 9.86 11.54
C LEU A 273 -7.48 8.93 11.78
N GLU A 274 -7.02 8.23 10.75
CA GLU A 274 -5.84 7.37 10.79
C GLU A 274 -4.60 8.16 11.20
N LEU A 275 -4.38 9.35 10.61
CA LEU A 275 -3.21 10.16 10.90
C LEU A 275 -3.13 10.52 12.39
N VAL A 276 -4.23 11.01 12.95
CA VAL A 276 -4.28 11.51 14.33
C VAL A 276 -4.19 10.36 15.33
N ARG A 277 -4.79 9.21 15.03
CA ARG A 277 -4.86 8.07 15.96
C ARG A 277 -3.62 7.18 15.92
N GLU A 278 -3.14 6.86 14.72
CA GLU A 278 -2.17 5.77 14.52
C GLU A 278 -0.80 6.27 14.05
N GLY A 279 -0.71 7.48 13.51
CA GLY A 279 0.55 8.06 13.04
C GLY A 279 0.65 8.22 11.53
N PRO A 280 1.81 8.72 11.03
CA PRO A 280 2.07 8.86 9.60
C PRO A 280 1.82 7.56 8.82
N PHE A 281 1.33 7.69 7.60
CA PHE A 281 1.05 6.56 6.71
C PHE A 281 1.43 6.85 5.26
N PRO A 282 1.75 5.80 4.48
CA PRO A 282 2.09 5.95 3.08
C PRO A 282 0.82 6.19 2.24
N VAL A 283 0.94 7.02 1.22
CA VAL A 283 -0.03 7.24 0.14
C VAL A 283 0.69 7.17 -1.20
N ALA A 284 -0.05 6.93 -2.27
CA ALA A 284 0.44 7.17 -3.62
C ALA A 284 -0.44 8.20 -4.34
N PHE A 285 0.14 8.89 -5.31
CA PHE A 285 -0.52 9.91 -6.10
C PHE A 285 0.16 10.05 -7.47
N MET A 286 -0.49 10.77 -8.37
CA MET A 286 0.03 11.09 -9.69
C MET A 286 0.99 12.27 -9.64
N VAL A 287 2.21 12.07 -10.17
CA VAL A 287 3.19 13.16 -10.34
C VAL A 287 3.20 13.63 -11.79
N TYR A 288 2.92 14.92 -11.97
CA TYR A 288 3.12 15.63 -13.23
C TYR A 288 4.45 16.41 -13.22
N ASP A 289 4.85 16.93 -14.39
CA ASP A 289 6.11 17.68 -14.51
C ASP A 289 6.11 18.95 -13.63
N ASP A 290 4.97 19.63 -13.51
CA ASP A 290 4.83 20.82 -12.65
C ASP A 290 4.98 20.51 -11.15
N PHE A 291 4.78 19.27 -10.73
CA PHE A 291 5.03 18.83 -9.35
C PHE A 291 6.52 18.59 -9.08
N ARG A 292 7.30 18.20 -10.11
CA ARG A 292 8.74 18.02 -9.96
C ARG A 292 9.44 19.35 -9.68
N ASP A 293 8.91 20.43 -10.22
CA ASP A 293 9.40 21.81 -10.05
C ASP A 293 8.76 22.54 -8.84
N TYR A 294 8.04 21.82 -7.97
CA TYR A 294 7.43 22.39 -6.77
C TYR A 294 8.50 22.93 -5.79
N GLU A 295 8.35 24.19 -5.38
CA GLU A 295 9.21 24.85 -4.40
C GLU A 295 8.45 25.19 -3.11
N ASP A 296 7.25 25.78 -3.20
CA ASP A 296 6.43 26.15 -2.06
C ASP A 296 4.92 26.22 -2.36
N GLY A 297 4.12 26.46 -1.32
CA GLY A 297 2.68 26.71 -1.43
C GLY A 297 1.84 25.44 -1.35
N VAL A 298 0.55 25.54 -1.67
CA VAL A 298 -0.35 24.38 -1.74
C VAL A 298 -0.50 23.98 -3.21
N TYR A 299 0.11 22.85 -3.57
CA TYR A 299 0.09 22.31 -4.93
C TYR A 299 -1.32 21.88 -5.34
N GLN A 300 -1.70 22.30 -6.54
CA GLN A 300 -2.89 21.87 -7.26
C GLN A 300 -2.54 21.78 -8.75
N HIS A 301 -2.87 20.66 -9.38
CA HIS A 301 -2.63 20.47 -10.79
C HIS A 301 -3.63 21.28 -11.63
N LYS A 302 -3.15 21.89 -12.70
CA LYS A 302 -3.93 22.86 -13.50
C LYS A 302 -4.73 22.23 -14.66
N SER A 303 -4.70 20.91 -14.87
CA SER A 303 -5.46 20.26 -15.93
C SER A 303 -6.73 19.55 -15.44
N GLU A 304 -7.73 19.46 -16.32
CA GLU A 304 -9.08 18.97 -16.02
C GLU A 304 -9.05 17.54 -15.47
N SER A 305 -9.53 17.37 -14.24
CA SER A 305 -9.86 16.07 -13.67
C SER A 305 -10.92 15.39 -14.54
N LYS A 306 -10.56 14.28 -15.19
CA LYS A 306 -11.55 13.41 -15.84
C LYS A 306 -12.37 12.73 -14.76
N ALA A 307 -13.53 13.29 -14.43
CA ALA A 307 -14.53 12.58 -13.63
C ALA A 307 -14.90 11.27 -14.33
N THR A 308 -14.61 10.14 -13.71
CA THR A 308 -15.07 8.82 -14.16
C THR A 308 -16.57 8.73 -13.93
N THR A 309 -17.33 9.06 -14.97
CA THR A 309 -18.78 8.85 -15.03
C THR A 309 -19.05 7.39 -15.38
N GLY A 310 -19.15 6.54 -14.35
CA GLY A 310 -19.51 5.14 -14.49
C GLY A 310 -20.42 4.70 -13.35
N SER A 311 -21.48 3.96 -13.66
CA SER A 311 -22.40 3.38 -12.66
C SER A 311 -21.88 2.09 -12.01
N VAL A 312 -20.66 1.67 -12.35
CA VAL A 312 -20.01 0.44 -11.86
C VAL A 312 -18.82 0.87 -11.01
N PHE A 313 -18.73 0.33 -9.78
CA PHE A 313 -17.59 0.62 -8.90
C PHE A 313 -16.30 0.10 -9.52
N ASN A 314 -15.45 1.03 -9.95
CA ASN A 314 -14.09 0.79 -10.41
C ASN A 314 -13.18 1.77 -9.66
N PRO A 315 -12.49 1.32 -8.60
CA PRO A 315 -11.71 2.20 -7.74
C PRO A 315 -10.34 2.56 -8.33
N TYR A 316 -10.04 2.13 -9.56
CA TYR A 316 -8.75 2.41 -10.19
C TYR A 316 -8.53 3.92 -10.39
N GLN A 317 -7.45 4.44 -9.81
CA GLN A 317 -6.95 5.77 -10.06
C GLN A 317 -5.46 5.70 -10.35
N GLU A 318 -5.02 6.29 -11.46
CA GLU A 318 -3.63 6.19 -11.89
C GLU A 318 -2.70 6.93 -10.92
N VAL A 319 -1.66 6.24 -10.44
CA VAL A 319 -0.65 6.77 -9.51
C VAL A 319 0.76 6.39 -9.99
N THR A 320 1.75 7.24 -9.71
CA THR A 320 3.16 7.04 -10.16
C THR A 320 4.19 7.26 -9.07
N HIS A 321 3.82 7.86 -7.95
CA HIS A 321 4.75 8.17 -6.87
C HIS A 321 4.12 7.94 -5.51
N ALA A 322 4.96 7.65 -4.53
CA ALA A 322 4.52 7.49 -3.15
C ALA A 322 5.28 8.40 -2.18
N ALA A 323 4.53 8.93 -1.22
CA ALA A 323 5.04 9.80 -0.17
C ALA A 323 4.30 9.57 1.15
N LEU A 324 4.84 10.12 2.24
CA LEU A 324 4.32 9.88 3.58
C LEU A 324 3.43 11.05 3.98
N ILE A 325 2.17 10.79 4.33
CA ILE A 325 1.33 11.80 4.98
C ILE A 325 1.82 11.96 6.43
N VAL A 326 2.19 13.19 6.78
CA VAL A 326 2.70 13.54 8.13
C VAL A 326 1.84 14.57 8.85
N GLY A 327 0.99 15.28 8.11
CA GLY A 327 0.16 16.34 8.65
C GLY A 327 -0.97 16.75 7.70
N TYR A 328 -1.85 17.61 8.18
CA TYR A 328 -2.82 18.36 7.39
C TYR A 328 -3.08 19.71 8.01
N GLY A 329 -3.60 20.64 7.20
CA GLY A 329 -4.02 21.94 7.69
C GLY A 329 -4.83 22.75 6.71
N TYR A 330 -4.78 24.06 6.88
CA TYR A 330 -5.46 25.04 6.04
C TYR A 330 -4.59 26.28 5.83
N ASP A 331 -4.22 26.55 4.59
CA ASP A 331 -3.48 27.75 4.24
C ASP A 331 -4.45 28.94 4.19
N ARG A 332 -4.38 29.81 5.20
CA ARG A 332 -5.29 30.97 5.31
C ARG A 332 -5.06 32.03 4.23
N LYS A 333 -3.85 32.09 3.63
CA LYS A 333 -3.54 33.08 2.59
C LYS A 333 -4.13 32.64 1.26
N LEU A 334 -4.04 31.34 0.96
CA LEU A 334 -4.56 30.75 -0.27
C LEU A 334 -6.04 30.34 -0.15
N GLY A 335 -6.55 30.19 1.07
CA GLY A 335 -7.90 29.69 1.33
C GLY A 335 -8.07 28.20 1.06
N LEU A 336 -6.97 27.43 1.06
CA LEU A 336 -6.95 26.03 0.63
C LEU A 336 -6.62 25.07 1.79
N PRO A 337 -7.42 24.01 2.01
CA PRO A 337 -7.02 22.90 2.84
C PRO A 337 -5.88 22.12 2.19
N TYR A 338 -4.97 21.57 2.99
CA TYR A 338 -3.86 20.78 2.48
C TYR A 338 -3.55 19.54 3.30
N TRP A 339 -2.95 18.55 2.65
CA TRP A 339 -2.13 17.49 3.22
C TRP A 339 -0.68 17.95 3.25
N THR A 340 0.06 17.59 4.30
CA THR A 340 1.52 17.70 4.34
C THR A 340 2.13 16.35 4.07
N ILE A 341 2.97 16.27 3.03
CA ILE A 341 3.72 15.08 2.67
C ILE A 341 5.20 15.23 3.01
N LYS A 342 5.83 14.15 3.45
CA LYS A 342 7.30 13.98 3.44
C LYS A 342 7.67 13.24 2.17
N ASN A 343 8.49 13.85 1.33
CA ASN A 343 8.96 13.26 0.08
C ASN A 343 10.33 12.58 0.25
N SER A 344 10.77 11.87 -0.78
CA SER A 344 12.05 11.14 -0.84
C SER A 344 12.99 11.68 -1.93
N TRP A 345 12.91 12.97 -2.26
CA TRP A 345 13.76 13.62 -3.28
C TRP A 345 14.87 14.50 -2.70
N GLY A 346 15.13 14.38 -1.39
CA GLY A 346 16.11 15.20 -0.68
C GLY A 346 15.52 16.50 -0.12
N GLU A 347 16.31 17.18 0.70
CA GLU A 347 15.89 18.41 1.40
C GLU A 347 15.81 19.63 0.48
N ASP A 348 16.53 19.62 -0.64
CA ASP A 348 16.53 20.73 -1.60
C ASP A 348 15.21 20.84 -2.39
N TRP A 349 14.40 19.78 -2.40
CA TRP A 349 13.11 19.78 -3.09
C TRP A 349 11.99 20.33 -2.19
N GLY A 350 11.14 21.21 -2.74
CA GLY A 350 9.98 21.74 -2.04
C GLY A 350 10.33 22.46 -0.73
N GLU A 351 9.49 22.26 0.28
CA GLU A 351 9.57 22.92 1.58
C GLU A 351 10.50 22.15 2.53
N ASN A 352 11.80 22.10 2.22
CA ASN A 352 12.82 21.30 2.92
C ASN A 352 12.56 19.78 2.85
N GLY A 353 12.23 19.28 1.65
CA GLY A 353 11.86 17.88 1.41
C GLY A 353 10.41 17.53 1.72
N TYR A 354 9.60 18.52 2.10
CA TYR A 354 8.16 18.40 2.31
C TYR A 354 7.40 19.10 1.20
N GLY A 355 6.13 18.74 1.05
CA GLY A 355 5.21 19.46 0.17
C GLY A 355 3.82 19.54 0.76
N ARG A 356 3.04 20.51 0.29
CA ARG A 356 1.63 20.64 0.63
C ARG A 356 0.79 20.44 -0.63
N ILE A 357 -0.18 19.52 -0.57
CA ILE A 357 -1.09 19.18 -1.69
C ILE A 357 -2.52 19.46 -1.24
N VAL A 358 -3.38 19.96 -2.13
CA VAL A 358 -4.80 20.21 -1.81
C VAL A 358 -5.45 18.96 -1.22
N ARG A 359 -6.24 19.15 -0.15
CA ARG A 359 -6.98 18.09 0.57
C ARG A 359 -8.49 18.21 0.36
N GLY A 360 -9.20 17.08 0.33
CA GLY A 360 -10.66 16.99 0.32
C GLY A 360 -11.28 16.94 -1.07
N SER A 361 -10.46 16.88 -2.12
CA SER A 361 -10.89 16.79 -3.52
C SER A 361 -10.24 15.64 -4.28
N ASP A 362 -9.58 14.72 -3.56
CA ASP A 362 -8.78 13.63 -4.14
C ASP A 362 -7.78 14.11 -5.22
N GLU A 363 -7.14 15.25 -4.95
CA GLU A 363 -6.18 15.86 -5.86
C GLU A 363 -5.06 14.86 -6.18
N LEU A 364 -4.79 14.61 -7.47
CA LEU A 364 -3.81 13.63 -7.93
C LEU A 364 -4.05 12.18 -7.44
N ALA A 365 -5.29 11.82 -7.08
CA ALA A 365 -5.61 10.54 -6.46
C ALA A 365 -4.95 10.32 -5.08
N ILE A 366 -4.48 11.38 -4.41
CA ILE A 366 -3.76 11.26 -3.12
C ILE A 366 -4.63 10.65 -2.01
N GLU A 367 -5.95 10.71 -2.14
CA GLU A 367 -6.92 10.20 -1.17
C GLU A 367 -7.45 8.81 -1.56
N SER A 368 -6.92 8.20 -2.63
CA SER A 368 -7.38 6.93 -3.18
C SER A 368 -6.80 5.68 -2.50
N MET A 369 -5.60 5.77 -1.90
CA MET A 369 -4.87 4.57 -1.44
C MET A 369 -3.91 4.76 -0.26
N GLY A 370 -4.39 5.34 0.84
CA GLY A 370 -3.64 5.30 2.10
C GLY A 370 -3.59 3.90 2.73
N LEU A 371 -2.47 3.52 3.36
CA LEU A 371 -2.34 2.26 4.11
C LEU A 371 -2.25 2.46 5.62
N SER A 372 -3.11 1.78 6.36
CA SER A 372 -2.97 1.57 7.80
C SER A 372 -2.11 0.33 8.06
N PHE A 373 -1.25 0.39 9.07
CA PHE A 373 -0.47 -0.76 9.54
C PHE A 373 -0.05 -0.60 11.00
N LYS A 374 0.22 -1.73 11.66
CA LYS A 374 0.64 -1.75 13.07
C LYS A 374 2.04 -2.35 13.23
N PRO A 375 3.04 -1.58 13.66
CA PRO A 375 4.36 -2.12 14.00
C PRO A 375 4.26 -3.26 15.03
N LEU A 376 5.12 -4.26 14.88
CA LEU A 376 5.38 -5.27 15.90
C LEU A 376 6.65 -4.86 16.64
N LEU A 377 6.49 -4.46 17.90
CA LEU A 377 7.58 -4.01 18.78
C LEU A 377 8.37 -5.20 19.36
#